data_AF-A0AAV0DFU0-F1
#
_entry.id   AF-A0AAV0DFU0-F1
#
_cell.length_a   1.000
_cell.length_b   1.000
_cell.length_c   1.000
_cell.angle_alpha   90.00
_cell.angle_beta   90.00
_cell.angle_gamma   90.00
#
_symmetry.space_group_name_H-M   'P 1'
#
loop_
_entity.id
_entity.type
_entity.pdbx_description
1 polymer ?
#
loop_
_entity_poly.entity_id
_entity_poly.type
_entity_poly.pdbx_seq_one_letter_code
_entity_poly.pdbx_strand_id
1 'polypeptide(L)'
;MGVLQLGGRLVSWFSKKQNSISTSTAEAEYIAAGSCCAQLLWMKQQLKDYGVQTKEIKLLCDNTSAIAITQNPVLHSRTKHIEIRHHFIRDHVEKKHISIEHVPTEDQLADILTKPLSEARFNKLREELGMMDDLPRDA
;
A
#
# COMPACT_ATOMS: atom_id res chain seq x y z
N MET A 1 4.20 -5.08 -3.41
CA MET A 1 3.36 -5.72 -2.38
C MET A 1 2.29 -4.74 -1.96
N GLY A 2 1.17 -5.19 -1.42
CA GLY A 2 0.13 -4.32 -0.91
C GLY A 2 -1.02 -5.08 -0.26
N VAL A 3 -1.68 -4.39 0.67
CA VAL A 3 -2.88 -4.82 1.39
C VAL A 3 -3.93 -3.72 1.21
N LEU A 4 -5.14 -4.09 0.82
CA LEU A 4 -6.25 -3.17 0.59
C LEU A 4 -7.40 -3.55 1.51
N GLN A 5 -7.85 -2.57 2.28
CA GLN A 5 -8.95 -2.73 3.22
C GLN A 5 -10.17 -1.90 2.83
N LEU A 6 -11.35 -2.44 3.12
CA LEU A 6 -12.62 -1.72 3.09
C LEU A 6 -13.33 -1.95 4.41
N GLY A 7 -13.71 -0.88 5.11
CA GLY A 7 -14.37 -0.99 6.42
C GLY A 7 -13.54 -1.73 7.48
N GLY A 8 -12.20 -1.62 7.42
CA GLY A 8 -11.30 -2.30 8.36
C GLY A 8 -11.13 -3.80 8.10
N ARG A 9 -11.57 -4.32 6.96
CA ARG A 9 -11.43 -5.74 6.58
C ARG A 9 -10.60 -5.86 5.31
N LEU A 10 -9.78 -6.89 5.23
CA LEU A 10 -9.03 -7.23 4.03
C LEU A 10 -9.97 -7.55 2.85
N VAL A 11 -9.79 -6.87 1.72
CA VAL A 11 -10.54 -7.15 0.48
C VAL A 11 -9.63 -7.66 -0.62
N SER A 12 -8.40 -7.15 -0.70
CA SER A 12 -7.43 -7.55 -1.72
C SER A 12 -6.01 -7.43 -1.20
N TRP A 13 -5.14 -8.30 -1.69
CA TRP A 13 -3.72 -8.26 -1.41
C TRP A 13 -2.91 -8.73 -2.61
N PHE A 14 -1.66 -8.32 -2.65
CA PHE A 14 -0.72 -8.84 -3.64
C PHE A 14 0.70 -8.85 -3.09
N SER A 15 1.42 -9.93 -3.36
CA SER A 15 2.85 -10.05 -3.11
C SER A 15 3.51 -10.51 -4.41
N LYS A 16 4.15 -9.57 -5.09
CA LYS A 16 4.78 -9.82 -6.40
C LYS A 16 6.18 -9.23 -6.39
N LYS A 17 7.14 -10.00 -6.92
CA LYS A 17 8.48 -9.53 -7.21
C LYS A 17 8.40 -8.37 -8.20
N GLN A 18 9.03 -7.25 -7.89
CA GLN A 18 9.11 -6.12 -8.81
C GLN A 18 9.88 -6.50 -10.08
N ASN A 19 9.40 -6.03 -11.23
CA ASN A 19 10.01 -6.29 -12.53
C ASN A 19 11.16 -5.30 -12.85
N SER A 20 11.27 -4.22 -12.10
CA SER A 20 12.31 -3.20 -12.21
C SER A 20 13.37 -3.37 -11.11
N ILE A 21 14.60 -3.01 -11.43
CA ILE A 21 15.69 -2.96 -10.45
C ILE A 21 15.52 -1.68 -9.64
N SER A 22 15.38 -1.81 -8.33
CA SER A 22 15.50 -0.69 -7.39
C SER A 22 16.92 -0.64 -6.83
N THR A 23 17.49 0.55 -6.77
CA THR A 23 18.82 0.78 -6.18
C THR A 23 18.79 1.00 -4.68
N SER A 24 17.59 1.21 -4.10
CA SER A 24 17.38 1.35 -2.66
C SER A 24 16.05 0.74 -2.21
N THR A 25 15.92 0.49 -0.90
CA THR A 25 14.67 0.04 -0.27
C THR A 25 13.57 1.09 -0.40
N ALA A 26 13.91 2.37 -0.25
CA ALA A 26 12.98 3.49 -0.41
C ALA A 26 12.39 3.53 -1.84
N GLU A 27 13.22 3.27 -2.85
CA GLU A 27 12.77 3.18 -4.24
C GLU A 27 11.88 1.95 -4.49
N ALA A 28 12.20 0.79 -3.88
CA ALA A 28 11.36 -0.41 -3.97
C ALA A 28 9.97 -0.19 -3.35
N GLU A 29 9.93 0.43 -2.17
CA GLU A 29 8.68 0.77 -1.49
C GLU A 29 7.89 1.83 -2.23
N TYR A 30 8.58 2.82 -2.81
CA TYR A 30 7.96 3.81 -3.68
C TYR A 30 7.29 3.15 -4.91
N ILE A 31 7.96 2.20 -5.55
CA ILE A 31 7.40 1.41 -6.66
C ILE A 31 6.19 0.60 -6.19
N ALA A 32 6.24 0.01 -5.00
CA ALA A 32 5.14 -0.71 -4.39
C ALA A 32 3.94 0.21 -4.12
N ALA A 33 4.17 1.39 -3.52
CA ALA A 33 3.17 2.42 -3.27
C ALA A 33 2.46 2.86 -4.56
N GLY A 34 3.18 3.03 -5.66
CA GLY A 34 2.56 3.33 -6.95
C GLY A 34 1.63 2.23 -7.46
N SER A 35 1.96 0.97 -7.18
CA SER A 35 1.12 -0.17 -7.54
C SER A 35 -0.13 -0.26 -6.65
N CYS A 36 0.01 0.01 -5.34
CA CYS A 36 -1.12 0.14 -4.42
C CYS A 36 -2.04 1.29 -4.82
N CYS A 37 -1.49 2.46 -5.13
CA CYS A 37 -2.23 3.64 -5.56
C CYS A 37 -3.15 3.32 -6.77
N ALA A 38 -2.62 2.64 -7.79
CA ALA A 38 -3.42 2.22 -8.94
C ALA A 38 -4.60 1.30 -8.56
N GLN A 39 -4.39 0.34 -7.65
CA GLN A 39 -5.46 -0.53 -7.17
C GLN A 39 -6.50 0.22 -6.32
N LEU A 40 -6.07 1.14 -5.45
CA LEU A 40 -6.98 1.96 -4.65
C LEU A 40 -7.88 2.84 -5.54
N LEU A 41 -7.34 3.40 -6.62
CA LEU A 41 -8.11 4.20 -7.57
C LEU A 41 -9.08 3.36 -8.37
N TRP A 42 -8.69 2.15 -8.75
CA TRP A 42 -9.60 1.20 -9.37
C TRP A 42 -10.75 0.84 -8.42
N MET A 43 -10.45 0.53 -7.14
CA MET A 43 -11.49 0.28 -6.13
C MET A 43 -12.38 1.50 -5.89
N LYS A 44 -11.81 2.72 -5.86
CA LYS A 44 -12.56 3.97 -5.75
C LYS A 44 -13.58 4.12 -6.88
N GLN A 45 -13.14 3.89 -8.11
CA GLN A 45 -14.02 3.95 -9.28
C GLN A 45 -15.10 2.86 -9.21
N GLN A 46 -14.73 1.64 -8.82
CA GLN A 46 -15.69 0.54 -8.69
C GLN A 46 -16.76 0.83 -7.62
N LEU A 47 -16.38 1.42 -6.48
CA LEU A 47 -17.31 1.85 -5.44
C LEU A 47 -18.23 2.97 -5.93
N LYS A 48 -17.70 3.91 -6.72
CA LYS A 48 -18.49 4.97 -7.34
C LYS A 48 -19.55 4.40 -8.29
N ASP A 49 -19.22 3.36 -9.06
CA ASP A 49 -20.17 2.69 -9.95
C ASP A 49 -21.31 2.00 -9.16
N TYR A 50 -21.04 1.58 -7.92
CA TYR A 50 -22.06 1.09 -6.98
C TYR A 50 -22.80 2.20 -6.20
N GLY A 51 -22.57 3.47 -6.53
CA GLY A 51 -23.19 4.62 -5.86
C GLY A 51 -22.56 5.00 -4.52
N VAL A 52 -21.42 4.40 -4.15
CA VAL A 52 -20.71 4.70 -2.90
C VAL A 52 -19.66 5.79 -3.16
N GLN A 53 -19.90 6.98 -2.61
CA GLN A 53 -18.93 8.07 -2.66
C GLN A 53 -17.87 7.88 -1.58
N THR A 54 -16.62 7.68 -2.01
CA THR A 54 -15.46 7.61 -1.11
C THR A 54 -14.72 8.94 -1.12
N LYS A 55 -14.34 9.40 0.08
CA LYS A 55 -13.47 10.56 0.26
C LYS A 55 -12.04 10.22 -0.21
N GLU A 56 -11.09 11.06 0.16
CA GLU A 56 -9.66 10.75 0.05
C GLU A 56 -9.35 9.38 0.68
N ILE A 57 -8.63 8.52 -0.05
CA ILE A 57 -8.26 7.18 0.41
C ILE A 57 -6.84 7.23 0.95
N LYS A 58 -6.63 6.64 2.14
CA LYS A 58 -5.31 6.59 2.77
C LYS A 58 -4.46 5.48 2.15
N LEU A 59 -3.24 5.83 1.76
CA LEU A 59 -2.18 4.90 1.40
C LEU A 59 -1.10 4.95 2.50
N LEU A 60 -0.96 3.84 3.23
CA LEU A 60 -0.05 3.73 4.36
C LEU A 60 1.32 3.20 3.91
N CYS A 61 2.40 3.86 4.35
CA CYS A 61 3.77 3.46 4.07
C CYS A 61 4.65 3.67 5.30
N ASP A 62 5.51 2.71 5.63
CA ASP A 62 6.39 2.77 6.80
C ASP A 62 7.75 3.43 6.52
N ASN A 63 8.08 3.63 5.25
CA ASN A 63 9.32 4.28 4.85
C ASN A 63 9.12 5.76 4.55
N THR A 64 9.52 6.60 5.50
CA THR A 64 9.49 8.06 5.37
C THR A 64 10.29 8.57 4.19
N SER A 65 11.36 7.87 3.76
CA SER A 65 12.11 8.25 2.56
C SER A 65 11.30 7.98 1.29
N ALA A 66 10.55 6.87 1.23
CA ALA A 66 9.61 6.60 0.12
C ALA A 66 8.49 7.65 0.06
N ILE A 67 7.98 8.09 1.21
CA ILE A 67 7.00 9.18 1.30
C ILE A 67 7.62 10.50 0.82
N ALA A 68 8.83 10.84 1.26
CA ALA A 68 9.51 12.06 0.83
C ALA A 68 9.78 12.08 -0.69
N ILE A 69 10.04 10.92 -1.30
CA ILE A 69 10.16 10.79 -2.76
C ILE A 69 8.87 11.26 -3.46
N THR A 70 7.68 11.04 -2.89
CA THR A 70 6.40 11.48 -3.49
C THR A 70 6.25 13.01 -3.50
N GLN A 71 6.90 13.68 -2.56
CA GLN A 71 6.75 15.12 -2.31
C GLN A 71 7.85 15.96 -2.99
N ASN A 72 8.98 15.34 -3.34
CA ASN A 72 10.16 16.08 -3.79
C ASN A 72 10.37 15.98 -5.31
N PRO A 73 10.15 17.06 -6.08
CA PRO A 73 10.36 17.08 -7.54
C PRO A 73 11.82 16.86 -7.98
N VAL A 74 12.79 16.99 -7.07
CA VAL A 74 14.23 17.13 -7.41
C VAL A 74 14.98 15.79 -7.45
N LEU A 75 14.37 14.66 -7.10
CA LEU A 75 15.00 13.35 -7.28
C LEU A 75 14.93 12.92 -8.76
N HIS A 76 15.89 13.44 -9.53
CA HIS A 76 16.21 13.02 -10.90
C HIS A 76 16.71 11.56 -10.90
N SER A 77 15.81 10.60 -10.74
CA SER A 77 16.09 9.21 -11.12
C SER A 77 16.21 9.17 -12.63
N ARG A 78 17.37 8.73 -13.14
CA ARG A 78 17.69 8.59 -14.58
C ARG A 78 16.81 7.58 -15.33
N THR A 79 15.72 7.10 -14.74
CA THR A 79 14.89 6.03 -15.28
C THR A 79 13.44 6.47 -15.41
N LYS A 80 13.02 6.73 -16.65
CA LYS A 80 11.68 7.18 -17.08
C LYS A 80 10.50 6.48 -16.39
N HIS A 81 10.62 5.19 -16.07
CA HIS A 81 9.54 4.43 -15.43
C HIS A 81 9.27 4.84 -13.97
N ILE A 82 10.28 5.37 -13.26
CA ILE A 82 10.14 5.92 -11.92
C ILE A 82 9.54 7.32 -11.98
N GLU A 83 9.95 8.14 -12.95
CA GLU A 83 9.36 9.48 -13.17
C GLU A 83 7.85 9.39 -13.46
N ILE A 84 7.41 8.43 -14.29
CA ILE A 84 5.98 8.23 -14.58
C ILE A 84 5.22 7.88 -13.29
N ARG A 85 5.76 6.98 -12.45
CA ARG A 85 5.15 6.64 -11.15
C ARG A 85 5.14 7.84 -10.22
N HIS A 86 6.21 8.64 -10.23
CA HIS A 86 6.35 9.88 -9.48
C HIS A 86 5.27 10.89 -9.78
N HIS A 87 5.06 11.17 -11.07
CA HIS A 87 3.96 12.02 -11.49
C HIS A 87 2.60 11.41 -11.16
N PHE A 88 2.42 10.10 -11.33
CA PHE A 88 1.15 9.42 -11.07
C PHE A 88 0.69 9.53 -9.61
N ILE A 89 1.57 9.19 -8.65
CA ILE A 89 1.20 9.26 -7.23
C ILE A 89 0.95 10.72 -6.83
N ARG A 90 1.84 11.63 -7.22
CA ARG A 90 1.78 13.03 -6.82
C ARG A 90 0.53 13.72 -7.35
N ASP A 91 0.20 13.53 -8.63
CA ASP A 91 -1.02 14.09 -9.24
C ASP A 91 -2.28 13.68 -8.46
N HIS A 92 -2.33 12.45 -7.97
CA HIS A 92 -3.46 11.94 -7.21
C HIS A 92 -3.48 12.38 -5.74
N VAL A 93 -2.32 12.72 -5.17
CA VAL A 93 -2.22 13.40 -3.88
C VAL A 93 -2.69 14.85 -4.00
N GLU A 94 -2.22 15.59 -5.03
CA GLU A 94 -2.63 16.98 -5.29
C GLU A 94 -4.14 17.10 -5.55
N LYS A 95 -4.72 16.13 -6.27
CA LYS A 95 -6.18 16.03 -6.51
C LYS A 95 -6.99 15.54 -5.31
N LYS A 96 -6.35 15.23 -4.16
CA LYS A 96 -6.99 14.66 -2.96
C LYS A 96 -7.74 13.36 -3.22
N HIS A 97 -7.29 12.59 -4.23
CA HIS A 97 -7.81 11.25 -4.44
C HIS A 97 -7.23 10.28 -3.40
N ILE A 98 -5.93 10.46 -3.09
CA ILE A 98 -5.14 9.64 -2.17
C ILE A 98 -4.41 10.55 -1.19
N SER A 99 -4.38 10.20 0.10
CA SER A 99 -3.39 10.72 1.06
C SER A 99 -2.32 9.68 1.30
N ILE A 100 -1.06 10.10 1.42
CA ILE A 100 0.04 9.20 1.83
C ILE A 100 0.40 9.51 3.27
N GLU A 101 0.25 8.52 4.14
CA GLU A 101 0.44 8.66 5.57
C GLU A 101 1.48 7.65 6.06
N HIS A 102 2.32 8.09 7.00
CA HIS A 102 3.29 7.21 7.64
C HIS A 102 2.57 6.26 8.60
N VAL A 103 2.92 4.97 8.54
CA VAL A 103 2.50 3.95 9.51
C VAL A 103 3.75 3.37 10.18
N PRO A 104 3.77 3.14 11.51
CA PRO A 104 4.88 2.43 12.13
C PRO A 104 5.11 1.06 11.48
N THR A 105 6.36 0.62 11.32
CA THR A 105 6.66 -0.70 10.74
C THR A 105 5.94 -1.84 11.48
N GLU A 106 5.77 -1.74 12.80
CA GLU A 106 5.04 -2.74 13.60
C GLU A 106 3.53 -2.84 13.27
N ASP A 107 2.98 -1.85 12.57
CA ASP A 107 1.58 -1.77 12.13
C ASP A 107 1.47 -1.85 10.59
N GLN A 108 2.58 -2.11 9.88
CA GLN A 108 2.59 -2.27 8.43
C GLN A 108 1.99 -3.63 8.05
N LEU A 109 0.70 -3.63 7.69
CA LEU A 109 -0.04 -4.84 7.30
C LEU A 109 0.60 -5.59 6.12
N ALA A 110 1.29 -4.91 5.21
CA ALA A 110 1.93 -5.57 4.08
C ALA A 110 3.12 -6.48 4.47
N ASP A 111 3.65 -6.33 5.69
CA ASP A 111 4.78 -7.12 6.18
C ASP A 111 4.42 -8.60 6.37
N ILE A 112 3.16 -8.90 6.72
CA ILE A 112 2.69 -10.30 6.86
C ILE A 112 2.83 -11.09 5.55
N LEU A 113 2.88 -10.41 4.40
CA LEU A 113 2.98 -11.03 3.07
C LEU A 113 4.41 -11.08 2.53
N THR A 114 5.38 -10.47 3.23
CA THR A 114 6.72 -10.22 2.67
C THR A 114 7.88 -10.49 3.61
N LYS A 115 7.65 -10.54 4.92
CA LYS A 115 8.70 -10.74 5.92
C LYS A 115 8.44 -11.99 6.76
N PRO A 116 9.49 -12.70 7.21
CA PRO A 116 9.35 -13.68 8.27
C PRO A 116 9.10 -12.94 9.59
N LEU A 117 7.89 -13.08 10.14
CA LEU A 117 7.48 -12.40 11.37
C LEU A 117 7.55 -13.35 12.57
N SER A 118 7.70 -12.79 13.77
CA SER A 118 7.46 -13.54 15.01
C SER A 118 5.97 -13.93 15.10
N GLU A 119 5.68 -15.02 15.81
CA GLU A 119 4.30 -15.49 16.00
C GLU A 119 3.39 -14.40 16.57
N ALA A 120 3.86 -13.66 17.58
CA ALA A 120 3.12 -12.56 18.18
C ALA A 120 2.78 -11.46 17.17
N ARG A 121 3.75 -11.06 16.34
CA ARG A 121 3.53 -10.02 15.32
C ARG A 121 2.65 -10.52 14.18
N PHE A 122 2.81 -11.77 13.77
CA PHE A 122 1.96 -12.40 12.77
C PHE A 122 0.50 -12.44 13.22
N ASN A 123 0.23 -12.86 14.46
CA ASN A 123 -1.12 -12.91 15.02
C ASN A 123 -1.76 -11.53 15.12
N LYS A 124 -1.01 -10.52 15.59
CA LYS A 124 -1.48 -9.13 15.61
C LYS A 124 -1.91 -8.65 14.21
N LEU A 125 -1.04 -8.77 13.21
CA LEU A 125 -1.36 -8.32 11.85
C LEU A 125 -2.51 -9.14 11.23
N ARG A 126 -2.59 -10.44 11.52
CA ARG A 126 -3.69 -11.32 11.07
C ARG A 126 -5.05 -10.87 11.63
N GLU A 127 -5.09 -10.50 12.91
CA GLU A 127 -6.29 -9.94 13.55
C GLU A 127 -6.69 -8.60 12.93
N GLU A 128 -5.73 -7.70 12.66
CA GLU A 128 -5.98 -6.42 11.99
C GLU A 128 -6.48 -6.58 10.54
N LEU A 129 -6.15 -7.70 9.87
CA LEU A 129 -6.74 -8.06 8.58
C LEU A 129 -8.20 -8.54 8.69
N GLY A 130 -8.68 -8.80 9.91
CA GLY A 130 -10.01 -9.30 10.20
C GLY A 130 -10.17 -10.79 9.93
N MET A 131 -9.07 -11.56 9.91
CA MET A 131 -9.11 -13.02 9.82
C MET A 131 -9.49 -13.58 11.19
N MET A 132 -10.52 -14.42 11.24
CA MET A 132 -10.92 -15.11 12.47
C MET A 132 -10.02 -16.33 12.70
N ASP A 133 -9.84 -16.72 13.94
CA ASP A 133 -9.31 -18.03 14.27
C ASP A 133 -10.21 -19.13 13.72
N ASP A 134 -9.60 -20.21 13.27
CA ASP A 134 -10.27 -21.43 12.85
C ASP A 134 -11.37 -21.77 13.89
N LEU A 135 -12.62 -21.93 13.43
CA LEU A 135 -13.60 -22.66 14.24
C LEU A 135 -12.97 -23.99 14.63
N PRO A 136 -13.15 -24.46 15.89
CA PRO A 136 -12.52 -25.68 16.36
C PRO A 136 -12.77 -26.80 15.34
N ARG A 137 -11.69 -27.49 14.93
CA ARG A 137 -11.71 -28.57 13.93
C ARG A 137 -12.36 -29.86 14.44
N ASP A 138 -13.28 -29.74 15.39
CA ASP A 138 -14.03 -30.83 16.00
C ASP A 138 -15.52 -30.50 15.85
N ALA A 139 -16.08 -30.84 14.69
CA ALA A 139 -17.50 -31.02 14.44
C ALA A 139 -17.70 -32.27 13.55
#